data_AF-A0AA47I8N7-F1
#
_entry.id   AF-A0AA47I8N7-F1
#
_cell.length_a   1.000
_cell.length_b   1.000
_cell.length_c   1.000
_cell.angle_alpha   90.00
_cell.angle_beta   90.00
_cell.angle_gamma   90.00
#
_symmetry.space_group_name_H-M   'P 1'
#
loop_
_entity.id
_entity.type
_entity.pdbx_description
1 polymer ?
#
loop_
_entity_poly.entity_id
_entity_poly.type
_entity_poly.pdbx_seq_one_letter_code
_entity_poly.pdbx_strand_id
1 'polypeptide(L)'
;MSFLFNDKEKNGVEEIRFGKKINKNRVITRAVTLKILNTAIIYNDEEDYYDTLATCANENNIVETISIEGFEIHENVVELKGAYIDYEQDSDINSTGTIYYL
;
A
#
# COMPACT_ATOMS: atom_id res chain seq x y z
N MET A 1 -41.41 26.80 0.85
CA MET A 1 -40.46 26.47 1.94
C MET A 1 -39.10 26.32 1.30
N SER A 2 -38.30 27.37 1.45
CA SER A 2 -36.91 27.51 1.00
C SER A 2 -35.96 26.71 1.89
N PHE A 3 -35.04 25.96 1.29
CA PHE A 3 -33.78 25.61 1.92
C PHE A 3 -32.66 26.17 1.05
N LEU A 4 -32.01 27.21 1.60
CA LEU A 4 -30.75 27.77 1.15
C LEU A 4 -29.64 26.75 1.39
N PHE A 5 -28.92 26.36 0.36
CA PHE A 5 -27.52 25.97 0.51
C PHE A 5 -26.69 26.73 -0.52
N ASN A 6 -25.80 27.54 0.04
CA ASN A 6 -24.86 28.42 -0.62
C ASN A 6 -23.95 27.70 -1.62
N ASP A 7 -23.62 28.44 -2.67
CA ASP A 7 -22.42 28.28 -3.50
C ASP A 7 -21.17 27.92 -2.70
N LYS A 8 -20.40 26.96 -3.22
CA LYS A 8 -18.94 27.05 -3.30
C LYS A 8 -18.38 26.07 -4.32
N GLU A 9 -18.03 26.63 -5.47
CA GLU A 9 -16.92 26.30 -6.37
C GLU A 9 -16.48 24.84 -6.50
N LYS A 10 -16.71 24.31 -7.71
CA LYS A 10 -15.99 23.18 -8.29
C LYS A 10 -14.49 23.49 -8.34
N ASN A 11 -13.70 22.82 -7.50
CA ASN A 11 -12.34 22.42 -7.88
C ASN A 11 -12.24 20.92 -7.66
N GLY A 12 -12.28 20.21 -8.78
CA GLY A 12 -12.38 18.76 -8.83
C GLY A 12 -11.11 18.08 -8.34
N VAL A 13 -11.29 17.13 -7.44
CA VAL A 13 -10.64 15.84 -7.52
C VAL A 13 -11.74 14.85 -7.11
N GLU A 14 -12.20 14.02 -8.03
CA GLU A 14 -13.08 12.91 -7.65
C GLU A 14 -12.28 12.02 -6.69
N GLU A 15 -12.76 11.89 -5.44
CA GLU A 15 -12.24 10.88 -4.52
C GLU A 15 -12.51 9.50 -5.14
N ILE A 16 -11.47 8.89 -5.71
CA ILE A 16 -11.53 7.50 -6.12
C ILE A 16 -11.50 6.68 -4.82
N ARG A 17 -12.68 6.40 -4.27
CA ARG A 17 -12.85 5.50 -3.13
C ARG A 17 -12.73 4.07 -3.64
N PHE A 18 -11.54 3.51 -3.56
CA PHE A 18 -11.31 2.08 -3.81
C PHE A 18 -11.89 1.27 -2.63
N GLY A 19 -13.17 0.93 -2.73
CA GLY A 19 -13.82 0.02 -1.80
C GLY A 19 -13.36 -1.42 -2.04
N LYS A 20 -12.57 -1.99 -1.14
CA LYS A 20 -12.28 -3.44 -1.12
C LYS A 20 -13.24 -4.13 -0.16
N LYS A 21 -13.91 -5.19 -0.62
CA LYS A 21 -14.84 -6.01 0.18
C LYS A 21 -14.09 -6.68 1.33
N ILE A 22 -14.45 -6.32 2.55
CA ILE A 22 -13.87 -6.84 3.80
C ILE A 22 -14.48 -8.22 4.09
N ASN A 23 -13.62 -9.23 4.25
CA ASN A 23 -14.00 -10.56 4.68
C ASN A 23 -14.38 -10.52 6.17
N LYS A 24 -15.58 -10.99 6.55
CA LYS A 24 -16.24 -10.71 7.86
C LYS A 24 -15.50 -11.20 9.13
N ASN A 25 -14.38 -11.91 9.02
CA ASN A 25 -13.68 -12.57 10.14
C ASN A 25 -12.21 -12.18 10.34
N ARG A 26 -11.65 -11.21 9.60
CA ARG A 26 -10.28 -10.72 9.82
C ARG A 26 -10.31 -9.36 10.52
N VAL A 27 -9.56 -9.22 11.61
CA VAL A 27 -9.37 -7.94 12.29
C VAL A 27 -8.16 -7.28 11.64
N ILE A 28 -8.42 -6.47 10.61
CA ILE A 28 -7.36 -5.75 9.91
C ILE A 28 -6.97 -4.54 10.78
N THR A 29 -5.74 -4.54 11.28
CA THR A 29 -5.16 -3.49 12.11
C THR A 29 -4.69 -2.30 11.26
N ARG A 30 -4.21 -2.55 10.03
CA ARG A 30 -3.79 -1.52 9.09
C ARG A 30 -4.04 -1.96 7.65
N ALA A 31 -4.64 -1.09 6.84
CA ALA A 31 -4.76 -1.24 5.40
C ALA A 31 -4.31 0.06 4.74
N VAL A 32 -3.31 0.00 3.86
CA VAL A 32 -2.76 1.18 3.17
C VAL A 32 -2.21 0.81 1.80
N THR A 33 -2.35 1.70 0.83
CA THR A 33 -1.67 1.57 -0.46
C THR A 33 -0.40 2.41 -0.45
N LEU A 34 0.72 1.79 -0.82
CA LEU A 34 2.05 2.40 -0.84
C LEU A 34 2.58 2.42 -2.27
N LYS A 35 3.35 3.44 -2.63
CA LYS A 35 4.10 3.47 -3.89
C LYS A 35 5.57 3.18 -3.63
N ILE A 36 6.12 2.18 -4.31
CA ILE A 36 7.53 1.81 -4.21
C ILE A 36 8.39 2.91 -4.86
N LEU A 37 9.30 3.47 -4.08
CA LEU A 37 10.25 4.48 -4.54
C LEU A 37 11.60 3.85 -4.89
N ASN A 38 12.00 2.83 -4.14
CA ASN A 38 13.24 2.10 -4.34
C ASN A 38 13.15 0.71 -3.68
N THR A 39 14.00 -0.22 -4.13
CA THR A 39 14.18 -1.52 -3.50
C THR A 39 15.66 -1.76 -3.21
N ALA A 40 15.94 -2.49 -2.15
CA ALA A 40 17.28 -2.88 -1.74
C ALA A 40 17.27 -4.34 -1.28
N ILE A 41 18.31 -5.08 -1.64
CA ILE A 41 18.54 -6.43 -1.14
C ILE A 41 19.64 -6.34 -0.10
N ILE A 42 19.35 -6.80 1.11
CA ILE A 42 20.26 -6.76 2.26
C ILE A 42 20.58 -8.19 2.65
N TYR A 43 21.84 -8.47 2.90
CA TYR A 43 22.26 -9.76 3.43
C TYR A 43 22.17 -9.72 4.95
N ASN A 44 21.40 -10.64 5.53
CA ASN A 44 21.29 -10.87 6.96
C ASN A 44 22.29 -11.97 7.34
N ASP A 45 23.35 -11.57 8.04
CA ASP A 45 24.44 -12.46 8.45
C ASP A 45 24.08 -13.36 9.63
N GLU A 46 23.07 -12.99 10.43
CA GLU A 46 22.57 -13.81 11.54
C GLU A 46 21.77 -15.02 11.03
N GLU A 47 20.97 -14.81 9.97
CA GLU A 47 20.09 -15.84 9.40
C GLU A 47 20.65 -16.50 8.12
N ASP A 48 21.81 -16.05 7.62
CA ASP A 48 22.43 -16.51 6.36
C ASP A 48 21.46 -16.45 5.16
N TYR A 49 20.72 -15.34 5.07
CA TYR A 49 19.66 -15.13 4.08
C TYR A 49 19.66 -13.70 3.53
N TYR A 50 19.04 -13.49 2.36
CA TYR A 50 18.91 -12.17 1.72
C TYR A 50 17.48 -11.65 1.85
N ASP A 51 17.33 -10.49 2.47
CA ASP A 51 16.05 -9.80 2.62
C ASP A 51 15.86 -8.74 1.51
N THR A 52 14.69 -8.73 0.90
CA THR A 52 14.27 -7.70 -0.04
C THR A 52 13.42 -6.65 0.67
N LEU A 53 13.98 -5.45 0.82
CA LEU A 53 13.29 -4.30 1.37
C LEU A 53 12.82 -3.35 0.27
N ALA A 54 11.64 -2.79 0.45
CA ALA A 54 11.10 -1.72 -0.38
C ALA A 54 10.91 -0.44 0.44
N THR A 55 11.51 0.64 -0.03
CA THR A 55 11.22 1.99 0.47
C THR A 55 10.02 2.52 -0.29
N CYS A 56 8.95 2.81 0.43
CA CYS A 56 7.67 3.20 -0.15
C CYS A 56 7.16 4.51 0.46
N ALA A 57 6.34 5.23 -0.30
CA ALA A 57 5.59 6.39 0.21
C ALA A 57 4.10 6.05 0.30
N ASN A 58 3.48 6.44 1.42
CA ASN A 58 2.03 6.32 1.62
C ASN A 58 1.27 7.57 1.16
N GLU A 59 -0.05 7.55 1.31
CA GLU A 59 -0.96 8.65 0.93
C GLU A 59 -0.66 9.99 1.64
N ASN A 60 -0.04 9.95 2.82
CA ASN A 60 0.37 11.14 3.57
C ASN A 60 1.79 11.60 3.22
N ASN A 61 2.41 11.05 2.16
CA ASN A 61 3.82 11.24 1.79
C ASN A 61 4.82 10.86 2.91
N ILE A 62 4.41 10.01 3.85
CA ILE A 62 5.33 9.46 4.85
C ILE A 62 6.08 8.33 4.16
N VAL A 63 7.41 8.40 4.22
CA VAL A 63 8.30 7.36 3.68
C VAL A 63 8.51 6.31 4.75
N GLU A 64 8.25 5.06 4.40
CA GLU A 64 8.50 3.90 5.25
C GLU A 64 9.22 2.81 4.46
N THR A 65 10.04 2.03 5.17
CA THR A 65 10.72 0.87 4.58
C THR A 65 10.09 -0.38 5.15
N ILE A 66 9.65 -1.27 4.26
CA ILE A 66 9.03 -2.54 4.63
C ILE A 66 9.74 -3.69 3.94
N SER A 67 9.74 -4.87 4.57
CA SER A 67 10.09 -6.11 3.89
C SER A 67 8.94 -6.50 2.96
N ILE A 68 9.28 -6.82 1.71
CA ILE A 68 8.31 -7.31 0.72
C ILE A 68 8.47 -8.81 0.47
N GLU A 69 9.19 -9.50 1.35
CA GLU A 69 9.31 -10.94 1.33
C GLU A 69 7.93 -11.60 1.41
N GLY A 70 7.65 -12.48 0.46
CA GLY A 70 6.37 -13.19 0.38
C GLY A 70 5.18 -12.38 -0.12
N PHE A 71 5.37 -11.14 -0.61
CA PHE A 71 4.29 -10.38 -1.23
C PHE A 71 3.97 -10.94 -2.63
N GLU A 72 2.68 -10.99 -2.97
CA GLU A 72 2.24 -11.47 -4.28
C GLU A 72 2.51 -10.39 -5.33
N ILE A 73 3.23 -10.74 -6.40
CA ILE A 73 3.54 -9.81 -7.50
C ILE A 73 2.64 -10.13 -8.67
N HIS A 74 1.87 -9.15 -9.13
CA HIS A 74 1.03 -9.29 -10.29
C HIS A 74 1.86 -9.35 -11.59
N GLU A 75 1.40 -10.12 -12.58
CA GLU A 75 2.16 -10.40 -13.82
C GLU A 75 2.48 -9.17 -14.69
N ASN A 76 1.81 -8.04 -14.45
CA ASN A 76 2.02 -6.78 -15.15
C ASN A 76 3.10 -5.89 -14.51
N VAL A 77 3.80 -6.38 -13.48
CA VAL A 77 4.89 -5.66 -12.81
C VAL A 77 6.20 -5.86 -13.55
N VAL A 78 6.56 -4.87 -14.38
CA VAL A 78 7.79 -4.86 -15.16
C VAL A 78 9.00 -4.43 -14.33
N GLU A 79 8.82 -3.45 -13.44
CA GLU A 79 9.83 -2.99 -12.50
C GLU A 79 9.21 -2.78 -11.12
N LEU A 80 9.91 -3.01 -10.01
CA LEU A 80 9.31 -2.76 -8.69
C LEU A 80 9.18 -1.27 -8.40
N LYS A 81 10.15 -0.47 -8.85
CA LYS A 81 10.15 0.98 -8.66
C LYS A 81 9.00 1.62 -9.42
N GLY A 82 8.12 2.31 -8.70
CA GLY A 82 6.93 2.94 -9.28
C GLY A 82 5.67 2.08 -9.16
N ALA A 83 5.81 0.79 -8.84
CA ALA A 83 4.68 -0.10 -8.56
C ALA A 83 3.99 0.28 -7.24
N TYR A 84 2.75 -0.17 -7.10
CA TYR A 84 1.93 0.01 -5.92
C TYR A 84 1.88 -1.26 -5.09
N ILE A 85 1.79 -1.11 -3.78
CA ILE A 85 1.63 -2.19 -2.81
C ILE A 85 0.32 -1.94 -2.07
N ASP A 86 -0.63 -2.86 -2.16
CA ASP A 86 -1.72 -2.93 -1.20
C ASP A 86 -1.23 -3.70 0.02
N TYR A 87 -1.06 -3.02 1.15
CA TYR A 87 -0.58 -3.61 2.41
C TYR A 87 -1.74 -3.79 3.37
N GLU A 88 -1.95 -5.01 3.85
CA GLU A 88 -2.91 -5.37 4.90
C GLU A 88 -2.20 -6.05 6.06
N GLN A 89 -2.42 -5.57 7.28
CA GLN A 89 -1.87 -6.11 8.52
C GLN A 89 -2.99 -6.61 9.41
N ASP A 90 -3.03 -7.92 9.67
CA ASP A 90 -4.01 -8.56 10.55
C ASP A 90 -3.53 -8.55 12.02
N SER A 91 -2.22 -8.66 12.26
CA SER A 91 -1.62 -8.60 13.60
C SER A 91 -0.17 -8.08 13.52
N ASP A 92 0.50 -7.91 14.66
CA ASP A 92 1.93 -7.53 14.68
C ASP A 92 2.83 -8.52 13.91
N ILE A 93 2.35 -9.74 13.66
CA ILE A 93 3.11 -10.84 13.06
C ILE A 93 2.65 -11.12 11.62
N ASN A 94 1.36 -10.94 11.31
CA ASN A 94 0.81 -11.26 10.00
C ASN A 94 0.56 -10.01 9.18
N SER A 95 1.40 -9.82 8.17
CA SER A 95 1.20 -8.86 7.10
C SER A 95 1.10 -9.60 5.76
N THR A 96 0.25 -9.10 4.88
CA THR A 96 0.10 -9.57 3.51
C THR A 96 0.09 -8.38 2.59
N GLY A 97 0.71 -8.51 1.42
CA GLY A 97 0.64 -7.46 0.42
C GLY A 97 0.64 -7.99 -1.00
N THR A 98 0.05 -7.19 -1.88
CA THR A 98 0.03 -7.45 -3.32
C THR A 98 0.65 -6.26 -4.05
N ILE A 99 1.63 -6.54 -4.92
CA ILE A 99 2.34 -5.58 -5.74
C ILE A 99 1.74 -5.57 -7.15
N TYR A 100 1.39 -4.38 -7.66
CA TYR A 100 0.76 -4.24 -8.97
C TYR A 100 1.08 -2.89 -9.64
N TYR A 101 0.84 -2.81 -10.96
CA TYR A 101 0.77 -1.55 -11.70
C TYR A 101 -0.66 -1.15 -12.03
N LEU A 102 -0.90 0.16 -12.00
CA LEU A 102 -2.10 0.81 -12.54
C LEU A 102 -1.91 1.16 -14.02
#